data_AF-A0A3D5R1T5-F1
#
_entry.id   AF-A0A3D5R1T5-F1
#
_cell.length_a   1.000
_cell.length_b   1.000
_cell.length_c   1.000
_cell.angle_alpha   90.00
_cell.angle_beta   90.00
_cell.angle_gamma   90.00
#
_symmetry.space_group_name_H-M   'P 1'
#
loop_
_entity.id
_entity.type
_entity.pdbx_description
1 polymer ?
#
loop_
_entity_poly.entity_id
_entity_poly.type
_entity_poly.pdbx_seq_one_letter_code
_entity_poly.pdbx_strand_id
1 'polypeptide(L)'
;DENKFLVVWFLLILIFYSVSSSKLMTYIVPVFLPVSLFAGSIFRNYEEDLTEPAGKRKIFYRLIVIIQSFIVLAALFVVPILKRYADPDKGLVIMTSGYWWLYAMPVLLAAVLMIFLPDWIARKYRSGWFLTIYLLCCLLLASMIFLLNDFLSPYRSTFVARDAIARHVPPGQLLYQYKVNYYGIDFYNKIRTPIVEDFGELRDGVLKMPVEERKKYFLSVNDF
;
A
#
# COMPACT_ATOMS: atom_id res chain seq x y z
N ASP A 1 -17.34 13.98 -26.37
CA ASP A 1 -16.65 14.95 -25.49
C ASP A 1 -16.31 14.43 -24.10
N GLU A 2 -17.03 13.42 -23.59
CA GLU A 2 -16.77 12.80 -22.28
C GLU A 2 -15.33 12.31 -22.08
N ASN A 3 -14.77 11.55 -23.03
CA ASN A 3 -13.38 11.08 -22.94
C ASN A 3 -12.35 12.23 -22.90
N LYS A 4 -12.64 13.38 -23.55
CA LYS A 4 -11.76 14.56 -23.50
C LYS A 4 -11.78 15.18 -22.11
N PHE A 5 -12.97 15.30 -21.51
CA PHE A 5 -13.11 15.79 -20.14
C PHE A 5 -12.35 14.90 -19.14
N LEU A 6 -12.46 13.57 -19.24
CA LEU A 6 -11.73 12.65 -18.36
C LEU A 6 -10.21 12.80 -18.48
N VAL A 7 -9.70 12.98 -19.70
CA VAL A 7 -8.27 13.23 -19.94
C VAL A 7 -7.83 14.58 -19.38
N VAL A 8 -8.62 15.64 -19.57
CA VAL A 8 -8.32 16.95 -18.98
C VAL A 8 -8.32 16.88 -17.45
N TRP A 9 -9.30 16.19 -16.85
CA TRP A 9 -9.37 15.99 -15.40
C TRP A 9 -8.12 15.25 -14.88
N PHE A 10 -7.77 14.12 -15.52
CA PHE A 10 -6.57 13.35 -15.21
C PHE A 10 -5.31 14.23 -15.26
N LEU A 11 -5.10 14.94 -16.38
CA LEU A 11 -3.90 15.75 -16.60
C LEU A 11 -3.83 16.94 -15.65
N LEU A 12 -4.97 17.59 -15.38
CA LEU A 12 -5.02 18.75 -14.50
C LEU A 12 -4.56 18.38 -13.08
N ILE A 13 -5.10 17.31 -12.49
CA ILE A 13 -4.68 16.87 -11.14
C ILE A 13 -3.21 16.44 -11.16
N LEU A 14 -2.81 15.64 -12.15
CA LEU A 14 -1.46 15.09 -12.22
C LEU A 14 -0.41 16.20 -12.36
N ILE A 15 -0.61 17.14 -13.27
CA ILE A 15 0.31 18.25 -13.51
C ILE A 15 0.34 19.18 -12.29
N PHE A 16 -0.82 19.53 -11.74
CA PHE A 16 -0.91 20.41 -10.57
C PHE A 16 -0.09 19.88 -9.39
N TYR A 17 -0.28 18.61 -9.01
CA TYR A 17 0.49 18.02 -7.90
C TYR A 17 1.93 17.65 -8.27
N SER A 18 2.25 17.51 -9.56
CA SER A 18 3.64 17.33 -10.00
C SER A 18 4.47 18.61 -9.83
N VAL A 19 3.88 19.77 -10.10
CA VAL A 19 4.55 21.08 -9.97
C VAL A 19 4.54 21.61 -8.52
N SER A 20 3.61 21.13 -7.67
CA SER A 20 3.55 21.49 -6.24
C SER A 20 4.89 21.23 -5.51
N SER A 21 5.29 22.15 -4.64
CA SER A 21 6.49 22.04 -3.81
C SER A 21 6.38 20.94 -2.75
N SER A 22 5.16 20.69 -2.24
CA SER A 22 4.87 19.59 -1.33
C SER A 22 4.17 18.45 -2.07
N LYS A 23 4.66 17.23 -1.86
CA LYS A 23 4.16 16.01 -2.53
C LYS A 23 3.89 14.93 -1.49
N LEU A 24 2.63 14.58 -1.34
CA LEU A 24 2.19 13.38 -0.65
C LEU A 24 1.62 12.40 -1.68
N MET A 25 1.93 11.11 -1.53
CA MET A 25 1.45 10.07 -2.45
C MET A 25 -0.08 10.05 -2.56
N THR A 26 -0.78 10.47 -1.51
CA THR A 26 -2.25 10.55 -1.46
C THR A 26 -2.84 11.69 -2.29
N TYR A 27 -2.05 12.69 -2.69
CA TYR A 27 -2.56 13.83 -3.47
C TYR A 27 -3.06 13.44 -4.86
N ILE A 28 -2.50 12.39 -5.46
CA ILE A 28 -2.94 11.91 -6.77
C ILE A 28 -4.14 10.95 -6.70
N VAL A 29 -4.65 10.61 -5.52
CA VAL A 29 -5.81 9.70 -5.38
C VAL A 29 -7.02 10.11 -6.23
N PRO A 30 -7.39 11.41 -6.34
CA PRO A 30 -8.52 11.80 -7.18
C PRO A 30 -8.35 11.47 -8.67
N VAL A 31 -7.13 11.20 -9.15
CA VAL A 31 -6.85 10.77 -10.53
C VAL A 31 -7.46 9.40 -10.84
N PHE A 32 -7.67 8.55 -9.85
CA PHE A 32 -8.23 7.21 -10.08
C PHE A 32 -9.69 7.24 -10.53
N LEU A 33 -10.45 8.32 -10.26
CA LEU A 33 -11.83 8.47 -10.69
C LEU A 33 -11.97 8.60 -12.23
N PRO A 34 -11.29 9.56 -12.90
CA PRO A 34 -11.36 9.61 -14.36
C PRO A 34 -10.74 8.38 -15.02
N VAL A 35 -9.71 7.77 -14.42
CA VAL A 35 -9.12 6.52 -14.92
C VAL A 35 -10.11 5.36 -14.86
N SER A 36 -10.88 5.21 -13.78
CA SER A 36 -11.84 4.12 -13.64
C SER A 36 -13.01 4.26 -14.62
N LEU A 37 -13.50 5.48 -14.84
CA LEU A 37 -14.52 5.76 -15.86
C LEU A 37 -14.01 5.47 -17.27
N PHE A 38 -12.78 5.87 -17.58
CA PHE A 38 -12.15 5.58 -18.86
C PHE A 38 -11.94 4.07 -19.07
N ALA A 39 -11.48 3.36 -18.04
CA ALA A 39 -11.35 1.91 -18.06
C ALA A 39 -12.70 1.21 -18.25
N GLY A 40 -13.78 1.72 -17.65
CA GLY A 40 -15.14 1.21 -17.85
C GLY A 40 -15.57 1.28 -19.32
N SER A 41 -15.25 2.37 -20.02
CA SER A 41 -15.49 2.50 -21.46
C SER A 41 -14.72 1.45 -22.28
N ILE A 42 -13.45 1.20 -21.94
CA ILE A 42 -12.63 0.16 -22.58
C ILE A 42 -13.24 -1.23 -22.37
N PHE A 43 -13.61 -1.55 -21.14
CA PHE A 43 -14.16 -2.88 -20.82
C PHE A 43 -15.53 -3.12 -21.43
N ARG A 44 -16.39 -2.10 -21.49
CA ARG A 44 -17.67 -2.19 -22.19
C ARG A 44 -17.48 -2.53 -23.66
N ASN A 45 -16.62 -1.80 -24.35
CA ASN A 45 -16.33 -2.05 -25.77
C ASN A 45 -15.75 -3.46 -25.96
N TYR A 46 -14.88 -3.92 -25.05
CA TYR A 46 -14.32 -5.27 -25.11
C TYR A 46 -15.39 -6.37 -24.97
N GLU A 47 -16.34 -6.19 -24.06
CA GLU A 47 -17.45 -7.13 -23.82
C GLU A 47 -18.41 -7.16 -25.00
N GLU A 48 -18.75 -6.01 -25.59
CA GLU A 48 -19.58 -5.89 -26.80
C GLU A 48 -18.90 -6.55 -28.02
N ASP A 49 -17.60 -6.33 -28.18
CA ASP A 49 -16.75 -6.90 -29.25
C ASP A 49 -16.53 -8.43 -29.09
N LEU A 50 -16.97 -9.08 -28.01
CA LEU A 50 -16.88 -10.55 -27.87
C LEU A 50 -17.67 -11.30 -28.94
N THR A 51 -18.64 -10.64 -29.56
CA THR A 51 -19.51 -11.18 -30.62
C THR A 51 -18.87 -11.15 -32.02
N GLU A 52 -17.80 -10.37 -32.23
CA GLU A 52 -17.09 -10.25 -33.52
C GLU A 52 -15.68 -10.88 -33.49
N PRO A 53 -15.12 -11.33 -34.64
CA PRO A 53 -13.85 -12.06 -34.65
C PRO A 53 -12.64 -11.15 -34.40
N ALA A 54 -11.90 -11.46 -33.33
CA ALA A 54 -10.46 -11.28 -33.11
C ALA A 54 -9.78 -10.03 -33.75
N GLY A 55 -10.04 -8.84 -33.20
CA GLY A 55 -9.26 -7.64 -33.51
C GLY A 55 -7.92 -7.54 -32.76
N LYS A 56 -6.95 -6.80 -33.31
CA LYS A 56 -5.63 -6.50 -32.68
C LYS A 56 -5.74 -5.93 -31.25
N ARG A 57 -6.82 -5.18 -30.96
CA ARG A 57 -7.12 -4.63 -29.63
C ARG A 57 -7.33 -5.72 -28.58
N LYS A 58 -7.96 -6.84 -28.95
CA LYS A 58 -8.21 -7.96 -28.04
C LYS A 58 -6.92 -8.60 -27.56
N ILE A 59 -5.98 -8.81 -28.48
CA ILE A 59 -4.64 -9.34 -28.19
C ILE A 59 -3.88 -8.38 -27.26
N PHE A 60 -3.98 -7.07 -27.50
CA PHE A 60 -3.31 -6.05 -26.69
C PHE A 60 -3.79 -6.06 -25.23
N TYR A 61 -5.10 -6.04 -24.99
CA TYR A 61 -5.62 -6.08 -23.61
C TYR A 61 -5.27 -7.39 -22.90
N ARG A 62 -5.34 -8.51 -23.61
CA ARG A 62 -4.91 -9.81 -23.08
C ARG A 62 -3.44 -9.80 -22.70
N LEU A 63 -2.58 -9.22 -23.54
CA LEU A 63 -1.16 -9.10 -23.27
C LEU A 63 -0.89 -8.26 -22.01
N ILE A 64 -1.63 -7.16 -21.82
CA ILE A 64 -1.52 -6.34 -20.60
C ILE A 64 -1.86 -7.16 -19.35
N VAL A 65 -2.97 -7.90 -19.35
CA VAL A 65 -3.37 -8.74 -18.20
C VAL A 65 -2.34 -9.83 -17.92
N ILE A 66 -1.80 -10.45 -18.97
CA ILE A 66 -0.75 -11.47 -18.86
C ILE A 66 0.52 -10.86 -18.25
N ILE A 67 1.00 -9.73 -18.77
CA ILE A 67 2.19 -9.03 -18.26
C ILE A 67 1.98 -8.65 -16.78
N GLN A 68 0.83 -8.06 -16.45
CA GLN A 68 0.51 -7.70 -15.06
C GLN A 68 0.49 -8.92 -14.14
N SER A 69 -0.08 -10.04 -14.60
CA SER A 69 -0.09 -11.30 -13.83
C SER A 69 1.33 -11.83 -13.61
N PHE A 70 2.20 -11.77 -14.62
CA PHE A 70 3.61 -12.15 -14.48
C PHE A 70 4.39 -11.23 -13.53
N ILE A 71 4.15 -9.92 -13.57
CA ILE A 71 4.77 -8.97 -12.64
C ILE A 71 4.37 -9.29 -11.20
N VAL A 72 3.08 -9.56 -10.95
CA VAL A 72 2.60 -9.95 -9.62
C VAL A 72 3.25 -11.26 -9.18
N LEU A 73 3.27 -12.28 -10.04
CA LEU A 73 3.92 -13.56 -9.74
C LEU A 73 5.40 -13.35 -9.42
N ALA A 74 6.14 -12.61 -10.24
CA ALA A 74 7.55 -12.31 -9.99
C ALA A 74 7.74 -11.62 -8.63
N ALA A 75 6.93 -10.62 -8.30
CA ALA A 75 7.00 -9.91 -7.02
C ALA A 75 6.78 -10.84 -5.81
N LEU A 76 5.89 -11.84 -5.91
CA LEU A 76 5.66 -12.83 -4.85
C LEU A 76 6.89 -13.69 -4.57
N PHE A 77 7.67 -14.03 -5.60
CA PHE A 77 8.88 -14.84 -5.47
C PHE A 77 10.11 -14.01 -5.07
N VAL A 78 10.17 -12.73 -5.46
CA VAL A 78 11.30 -11.86 -5.14
C VAL A 78 11.54 -11.76 -3.62
N VAL A 79 10.48 -11.59 -2.82
CA VAL A 79 10.61 -11.44 -1.36
C VAL A 79 11.27 -12.66 -0.68
N PRO A 80 10.77 -13.91 -0.83
CA PRO A 80 11.41 -15.08 -0.22
C PRO A 80 12.79 -15.38 -0.82
N ILE A 81 13.03 -15.10 -2.10
CA ILE A 81 14.35 -15.24 -2.72
C ILE A 81 15.34 -14.28 -2.07
N LEU A 82 15.00 -12.99 -1.97
CA LEU A 82 15.85 -12.00 -1.32
C LEU A 82 16.08 -12.33 0.15
N LYS A 83 15.07 -12.84 0.87
CA LYS A 83 15.21 -13.27 2.27
C LYS A 83 16.30 -14.34 2.45
N ARG A 84 16.47 -15.26 1.48
CA ARG A 84 17.51 -16.30 1.52
C ARG A 84 18.93 -15.74 1.38
N TYR A 85 19.08 -14.60 0.70
CA TYR A 85 20.37 -13.95 0.47
C TYR A 85 20.58 -12.70 1.34
N ALA A 86 19.57 -12.33 2.14
CA ALA A 86 19.63 -11.21 3.05
C ALA A 86 20.56 -11.57 4.21
N ASP A 87 21.62 -10.79 4.34
CA ASP A 87 22.60 -10.90 5.41
C ASP A 87 22.26 -9.85 6.48
N PRO A 88 21.82 -10.26 7.69
CA PRO A 88 21.50 -9.33 8.77
C PRO A 88 22.67 -8.41 9.12
N ASP A 89 23.91 -8.90 8.99
CA ASP A 89 25.12 -8.14 9.32
C ASP A 89 25.41 -7.03 8.30
N LYS A 90 24.79 -7.10 7.11
CA LYS A 90 24.86 -6.07 6.05
C LYS A 90 23.67 -5.12 6.05
N GLY A 91 22.82 -5.19 7.07
CA GLY A 91 21.72 -4.24 7.31
C GLY A 91 20.43 -4.50 6.52
N LEU A 92 20.37 -5.55 5.69
CA LEU A 92 19.13 -5.96 5.04
C LEU A 92 18.45 -7.05 5.87
N VAL A 93 17.43 -6.67 6.64
CA VAL A 93 16.61 -7.62 7.40
C VAL A 93 15.24 -7.73 6.75
N ILE A 94 14.90 -8.90 6.21
CA ILE A 94 13.57 -9.19 5.64
C ILE A 94 12.73 -9.95 6.68
N MET A 95 11.75 -9.26 7.24
CA MET A 95 10.86 -9.73 8.29
C MET A 95 9.54 -10.17 7.67
N THR A 96 9.47 -11.42 7.23
CA THR A 96 8.22 -12.09 6.84
C THR A 96 7.92 -13.23 7.79
N SER A 97 6.63 -13.49 8.04
CA SER A 97 6.23 -14.60 8.91
C SER A 97 6.46 -15.97 8.23
N GLY A 98 6.39 -17.03 9.04
CA GLY A 98 6.36 -18.40 8.53
C GLY A 98 5.12 -18.71 7.68
N TYR A 99 4.09 -17.87 7.73
CA TYR A 99 2.83 -18.02 7.01
C TYR A 99 2.81 -17.28 5.66
N TRP A 100 3.94 -16.74 5.20
CA TRP A 100 4.05 -16.03 3.92
C TRP A 100 3.33 -16.72 2.76
N TRP A 101 3.59 -18.03 2.59
CA TRP A 101 3.01 -18.82 1.50
C TRP A 101 1.50 -19.01 1.63
N LEU A 102 0.97 -19.03 2.86
CA LEU A 102 -0.48 -19.09 3.09
C LEU A 102 -1.15 -17.80 2.60
N TYR A 103 -0.55 -16.64 2.85
CA TYR A 103 -1.05 -15.35 2.36
C TYR A 103 -0.80 -15.14 0.86
N ALA A 104 0.29 -15.69 0.33
CA ALA A 104 0.62 -15.59 -1.09
C ALA A 104 -0.26 -16.48 -1.97
N MET A 105 -0.75 -17.62 -1.45
CA MET A 105 -1.57 -18.57 -2.22
C MET A 105 -2.79 -17.93 -2.90
N PRO A 106 -3.67 -17.16 -2.22
CA PRO A 106 -4.83 -16.56 -2.88
C PRO A 106 -4.43 -15.47 -3.90
N VAL A 107 -3.31 -14.75 -3.68
CA VAL A 107 -2.77 -13.80 -4.67
C VAL A 107 -2.28 -14.55 -5.92
N LEU A 108 -1.56 -15.66 -5.74
CA LEU A 108 -1.08 -16.51 -6.81
C LEU A 108 -2.25 -17.13 -7.59
N LEU A 109 -3.26 -17.64 -6.89
CA LEU A 109 -4.46 -18.20 -7.51
C LEU A 109 -5.17 -17.14 -8.35
N ALA A 110 -5.41 -15.94 -7.81
CA ALA A 110 -6.04 -14.86 -8.56
C ALA A 110 -5.23 -14.47 -9.80
N ALA A 111 -3.91 -14.29 -9.67
CA ALA A 111 -3.03 -13.94 -10.78
C ALA A 111 -2.98 -15.02 -11.88
N VAL A 112 -2.95 -16.30 -11.51
CA VAL A 112 -2.98 -17.41 -12.47
C VAL A 112 -4.34 -17.50 -13.17
N LEU A 113 -5.44 -17.38 -12.43
CA LEU A 113 -6.79 -17.42 -12.99
C LEU A 113 -7.04 -16.24 -13.96
N MET A 114 -6.48 -15.06 -13.69
CA MET A 114 -6.60 -13.89 -14.59
C MET A 114 -6.08 -14.15 -16.00
N ILE A 115 -5.12 -15.06 -16.18
CA ILE A 115 -4.48 -15.35 -17.47
C ILE A 115 -5.45 -16.04 -18.45
N PHE A 116 -6.38 -16.87 -17.95
CA PHE A 116 -7.19 -17.74 -18.82
C PHE A 116 -8.68 -17.81 -18.47
N LEU A 117 -9.06 -17.60 -17.20
CA LEU A 117 -10.43 -17.80 -16.75
C LEU A 117 -11.43 -16.82 -17.41
N PRO A 118 -11.13 -15.51 -17.54
CA PRO A 118 -12.01 -14.59 -18.24
C PRO A 118 -12.30 -15.03 -19.69
N ASP A 119 -11.27 -15.46 -20.41
CA ASP A 119 -11.39 -15.93 -21.80
C ASP A 119 -12.15 -17.27 -21.90
N TRP A 120 -12.04 -18.13 -20.89
CA TRP A 120 -12.78 -19.40 -20.84
C TRP A 120 -14.27 -19.16 -20.60
N ILE A 121 -14.63 -18.30 -19.64
CA ILE A 121 -16.02 -17.93 -19.36
C ILE A 121 -16.64 -17.24 -20.57
N ALA A 122 -15.94 -16.27 -21.16
CA ALA A 122 -16.40 -15.57 -22.35
C ALA A 122 -16.66 -16.50 -23.54
N ARG A 123 -15.81 -17.52 -23.75
CA ARG A 123 -16.02 -18.51 -24.82
C ARG A 123 -17.21 -19.43 -24.55
N LYS A 124 -17.43 -19.81 -23.28
CA LYS A 124 -18.49 -20.73 -22.87
C LYS A 124 -19.87 -20.09 -22.87
N TYR A 125 -19.98 -18.86 -22.38
CA TYR A 125 -21.27 -18.19 -22.18
C TYR A 125 -21.52 -17.02 -23.14
N ARG A 126 -20.55 -16.71 -24.03
CA ARG A 126 -20.58 -15.55 -24.94
C ARG A 126 -20.69 -14.20 -24.24
N SER A 127 -20.50 -14.17 -22.92
CA SER A 127 -20.50 -13.00 -22.05
C SER A 127 -19.82 -13.36 -20.71
N GLY A 128 -19.58 -12.37 -19.86
CA GLY A 128 -19.07 -12.52 -18.49
C GLY A 128 -17.56 -12.29 -18.38
N TRP A 129 -16.89 -11.79 -19.42
CA TRP A 129 -15.45 -11.52 -19.36
C TRP A 129 -15.15 -10.43 -18.32
N PHE A 130 -15.87 -9.30 -18.41
CA PHE A 130 -15.69 -8.18 -17.49
C PHE A 130 -15.99 -8.56 -16.05
N LEU A 131 -17.11 -9.24 -15.79
CA LEU A 131 -17.47 -9.67 -14.44
C LEU A 131 -16.38 -10.58 -13.86
N THR A 132 -15.85 -11.50 -14.66
CA THR A 132 -14.79 -12.42 -14.23
C THR A 132 -13.51 -11.67 -13.86
N ILE A 133 -13.01 -10.78 -14.74
CA ILE A 133 -11.78 -10.03 -14.46
C ILE A 133 -11.98 -9.09 -13.26
N TYR A 134 -13.17 -8.50 -13.11
CA TYR A 134 -13.51 -7.65 -11.97
C TYR A 134 -13.47 -8.43 -10.65
N LEU A 135 -14.13 -9.59 -10.58
CA LEU A 135 -14.14 -10.43 -9.39
C LEU A 135 -12.73 -10.95 -9.05
N LEU A 136 -11.95 -11.34 -10.06
CA LEU A 136 -10.56 -11.73 -9.85
C LEU A 136 -9.71 -10.57 -9.35
N CYS A 137 -9.95 -9.34 -9.83
CA CYS A 137 -9.27 -8.14 -9.36
C CYS A 137 -9.62 -7.84 -7.89
N CYS A 138 -10.89 -7.93 -7.52
CA CYS A 138 -11.32 -7.83 -6.13
C CYS A 138 -10.64 -8.88 -5.25
N LEU A 139 -10.61 -10.14 -5.70
CA LEU A 139 -9.93 -11.22 -4.99
C LEU A 139 -8.43 -10.94 -4.85
N LEU A 140 -7.77 -10.50 -5.92
CA LEU A 140 -6.34 -10.15 -5.93
C LEU A 140 -6.04 -9.05 -4.91
N LEU A 141 -6.77 -7.94 -4.96
CA LEU A 141 -6.56 -6.78 -4.09
C LEU A 141 -6.86 -7.12 -2.63
N ALA A 142 -7.96 -7.81 -2.34
CA ALA A 142 -8.30 -8.24 -0.99
C ALA A 142 -7.24 -9.18 -0.41
N SER A 143 -6.72 -10.10 -1.23
CA SER A 143 -5.67 -11.05 -0.83
C SER A 143 -4.33 -10.34 -0.58
N MET A 144 -4.00 -9.33 -1.38
CA MET A 144 -2.78 -8.53 -1.21
C MET A 144 -2.74 -7.80 0.13
N ILE A 145 -3.88 -7.44 0.73
CA ILE A 145 -3.90 -6.75 2.04
C ILE A 145 -3.20 -7.58 3.12
N PHE A 146 -3.46 -8.88 3.18
CA PHE A 146 -2.83 -9.77 4.16
C PHE A 146 -1.33 -9.92 3.92
N LEU A 147 -0.94 -10.08 2.66
CA LEU A 147 0.47 -10.22 2.28
C LEU A 147 1.27 -8.94 2.58
N LEU A 148 0.71 -7.78 2.24
CA LEU A 148 1.30 -6.49 2.52
C LEU A 148 1.35 -6.21 4.03
N ASN A 149 0.34 -6.64 4.79
CA ASN A 149 0.37 -6.51 6.24
C ASN A 149 1.51 -7.34 6.84
N ASP A 150 1.67 -8.61 6.43
CA ASP A 150 2.75 -9.47 6.89
C ASP A 150 4.13 -8.86 6.60
N PHE A 151 4.32 -8.30 5.41
CA PHE A 151 5.58 -7.70 4.99
C PHE A 151 5.84 -6.33 5.63
N LEU A 152 4.87 -5.41 5.61
CA LEU A 152 5.09 -4.00 5.97
C LEU A 152 4.87 -3.70 7.45
N SER A 153 4.02 -4.47 8.15
CA SER A 153 3.67 -4.19 9.54
C SER A 153 4.90 -4.10 10.45
N PRO A 154 5.90 -5.01 10.38
CA PRO A 154 7.10 -4.93 11.22
C PRO A 154 7.93 -3.64 11.03
N TYR A 155 7.83 -2.99 9.87
CA TYR A 155 8.60 -1.79 9.53
C TYR A 155 7.82 -0.49 9.72
N ARG A 156 6.50 -0.55 9.62
CA ARG A 156 5.63 0.64 9.65
C ARG A 156 4.84 0.78 10.94
N SER A 157 4.71 -0.30 11.71
CA SER A 157 4.02 -0.30 13.00
C SER A 157 5.00 -0.55 14.13
N THR A 158 4.84 0.20 15.22
CA THR A 158 5.59 -0.04 16.46
C THR A 158 4.94 -1.09 17.35
N PHE A 159 3.87 -1.75 16.88
CA PHE A 159 3.22 -2.86 17.57
C PHE A 159 4.22 -3.95 18.00
N VAL A 160 5.23 -4.21 17.16
CA VAL A 160 6.30 -5.18 17.43
C VAL A 160 7.15 -4.83 18.66
N ALA A 161 7.25 -3.54 19.00
CA ALA A 161 8.02 -3.08 20.16
C ALA A 161 7.19 -3.07 21.46
N ARG A 162 5.86 -3.23 21.36
CA ARG A 162 4.94 -3.10 22.51
C ARG A 162 5.35 -3.98 23.69
N ASP A 163 5.56 -5.27 23.43
CA ASP A 163 5.84 -6.25 24.48
C ASP A 163 7.26 -6.07 25.05
N ALA A 164 8.21 -5.66 24.19
CA ALA A 164 9.57 -5.34 24.63
C ALA A 164 9.57 -4.12 25.57
N ILE A 165 8.84 -3.06 25.22
CA ILE A 165 8.67 -1.87 26.06
C ILE A 165 8.02 -2.27 27.40
N ALA A 166 6.92 -3.03 27.37
CA ALA A 166 6.22 -3.45 28.58
C ALA A 166 7.09 -4.31 29.52
N ARG A 167 8.01 -5.10 28.96
CA ARG A 167 8.94 -5.95 29.74
C ARG A 167 10.11 -5.17 30.33
N HIS A 168 10.62 -4.15 29.64
CA HIS A 168 11.89 -3.51 30.01
C HIS A 168 11.73 -2.12 30.61
N VAL A 169 10.60 -1.44 30.42
CA VAL A 169 10.33 -0.13 31.04
C VAL A 169 9.67 -0.36 32.40
N PRO A 170 10.32 0.05 33.52
CA PRO A 170 9.74 -0.12 34.85
C PRO A 170 8.43 0.67 35.02
N PRO A 171 7.48 0.18 35.84
CA PRO A 171 6.27 0.91 36.16
C PRO A 171 6.58 2.31 36.72
N GLY A 172 5.91 3.34 36.19
CA GLY A 172 6.09 4.74 36.63
C GLY A 172 7.28 5.47 36.01
N GLN A 173 8.13 4.79 35.22
CA GLN A 173 9.22 5.42 34.47
C GLN A 173 8.73 5.93 33.11
N LEU A 174 9.34 7.01 32.64
CA LEU A 174 9.06 7.60 31.33
C LEU A 174 9.93 6.94 30.26
N LEU A 175 9.32 6.62 29.12
CA LEU A 175 10.02 6.22 27.90
C LEU A 175 10.22 7.45 27.03
N TYR A 176 11.46 7.86 26.80
CA TYR A 176 11.80 9.04 26.00
C TYR A 176 12.03 8.66 24.54
N GLN A 177 11.49 9.46 23.62
CA GLN A 177 11.77 9.35 22.19
C GLN A 177 12.73 10.48 21.76
N TYR A 178 13.92 10.11 21.30
CA TYR A 178 14.99 11.07 20.99
C TYR A 178 15.06 11.36 19.49
N LYS A 179 14.90 12.64 19.10
CA LYS A 179 14.94 13.14 17.70
C LYS A 179 13.95 12.49 16.74
N VAL A 180 12.98 11.75 17.28
CA VAL A 180 11.95 11.07 16.50
C VAL A 180 10.71 10.98 17.36
N ASN A 181 9.55 11.00 16.71
CA ASN A 181 8.27 10.78 17.36
C ASN A 181 7.52 9.65 16.65
N TYR A 182 7.56 8.45 17.22
CA TYR A 182 6.75 7.33 16.80
C TYR A 182 5.40 7.33 17.52
N TYR A 183 4.39 7.93 16.88
CA TYR A 183 3.01 7.95 17.38
C TYR A 183 2.46 6.58 17.78
N GLY A 184 2.93 5.52 17.12
CA GLY A 184 2.50 4.15 17.42
C GLY A 184 2.92 3.69 18.81
N ILE A 185 4.06 4.16 19.36
CA ILE A 185 4.52 3.74 20.70
C ILE A 185 3.48 4.15 21.73
N ASP A 186 3.09 5.43 21.72
CA ASP A 186 2.09 5.97 22.63
C ASP A 186 0.76 5.23 22.49
N PHE A 187 0.33 5.00 21.25
CA PHE A 187 -0.91 4.33 20.92
C PHE A 187 -0.96 2.87 21.41
N TYR A 188 0.04 2.05 21.08
CA TYR A 188 0.03 0.61 21.39
C TYR A 188 0.36 0.30 22.83
N ASN A 189 1.23 1.10 23.47
CA ASN A 189 1.59 0.92 24.87
C ASN A 189 0.65 1.65 25.83
N LYS A 190 -0.25 2.50 25.32
CA LYS A 190 -1.17 3.34 26.12
C LYS A 190 -0.42 4.19 27.14
N ILE A 191 0.75 4.69 26.75
CA ILE A 191 1.58 5.59 27.53
C ILE A 191 1.75 6.89 26.76
N ARG A 192 2.10 7.97 27.47
CA ARG A 192 2.54 9.21 26.84
C ARG A 192 4.05 9.28 26.95
N THR A 193 4.75 9.37 25.82
CA THR A 193 6.21 9.47 25.82
C THR A 193 6.66 10.93 25.73
N PRO A 194 7.68 11.35 26.49
CA PRO A 194 8.34 12.62 26.24
C PRO A 194 9.15 12.56 24.94
N ILE A 195 9.11 13.64 24.16
CA ILE A 195 9.89 13.82 22.94
C ILE A 195 11.05 14.76 23.24
N VAL A 196 12.24 14.38 22.82
CA VAL A 196 13.48 15.14 23.02
C VAL A 196 13.97 15.65 21.67
N GLU A 197 14.25 16.96 21.58
CA GLU A 197 14.73 17.72 20.40
C GLU A 197 13.72 17.94 19.27
N ASP A 198 13.48 16.94 18.42
CA ASP A 198 12.72 17.13 17.18
C ASP A 198 11.22 16.95 17.43
N PHE A 199 10.53 18.08 17.61
CA PHE A 199 9.09 18.11 17.84
C PHE A 199 8.27 18.02 16.55
N GLY A 200 8.90 18.08 15.36
CA GLY A 200 8.23 18.00 14.07
C GLY A 200 6.99 18.90 13.95
N GLU A 201 5.87 18.30 13.57
CA GLU A 201 4.56 18.98 13.42
C GLU A 201 3.97 19.52 14.73
N LEU A 202 4.46 19.07 15.90
CA LEU A 202 3.93 19.48 17.20
C LEU A 202 4.50 20.82 17.67
N ARG A 203 5.56 21.34 17.02
CA ARG A 203 6.31 22.53 17.45
C ARG A 203 5.40 23.72 17.77
N ASP A 204 4.45 24.03 16.90
CA ASP A 204 3.55 25.17 17.07
C ASP A 204 2.59 24.98 18.25
N GLY A 205 2.20 23.74 18.53
CA GLY A 205 1.37 23.39 19.70
C GLY A 205 2.16 23.47 21.00
N VAL A 206 3.40 22.99 21.00
CA VAL A 206 4.31 23.04 22.16
C VAL A 206 4.56 24.48 22.62
N LEU A 207 4.67 25.44 21.69
CA LEU A 207 4.86 26.86 22.01
C LEU A 207 3.67 27.48 22.77
N LYS A 208 2.47 26.91 22.62
CA LYS A 208 1.23 27.40 23.25
C LYS A 208 0.86 26.63 24.53
N MET A 209 1.65 25.64 24.91
CA MET A 209 1.38 24.74 26.03
C MET A 209 1.83 25.36 27.37
N PRO A 210 1.17 25.02 28.50
CA PRO A 210 1.66 25.39 29.82
C PRO A 210 3.12 24.94 30.05
N VAL A 211 3.90 25.79 30.72
CA VAL A 211 5.35 25.59 30.89
C VAL A 211 5.67 24.28 31.61
N GLU A 212 4.87 23.90 32.62
CA GLU A 212 5.08 22.67 33.40
C GLU A 212 4.87 21.42 32.55
N GLU A 213 3.85 21.40 31.69
CA GLU A 213 3.60 20.27 30.80
C GLU A 213 4.66 20.18 29.71
N ARG A 214 5.08 21.32 29.17
CA ARG A 214 6.17 21.41 28.20
C ARG A 214 7.46 20.83 28.76
N LYS A 215 7.88 21.26 29.95
CA LYS A 215 9.10 20.75 30.62
C LYS A 215 9.06 19.26 30.91
N LYS A 216 7.87 18.66 31.02
CA LYS A 216 7.73 17.22 31.28
C LYS A 216 7.79 16.37 30.01
N TYR A 217 7.19 16.84 28.92
CA TYR A 217 6.97 16.01 27.72
C TYR A 217 7.69 16.49 26.45
N PHE A 218 8.26 17.69 26.45
CA PHE A 218 8.92 18.28 25.28
C PHE A 218 10.22 18.95 25.71
N LEU A 219 11.32 18.23 25.58
CA LEU A 219 12.61 18.55 26.17
C LEU A 219 13.64 18.91 25.10
N SER A 220 14.54 19.84 25.40
CA SER A 220 15.80 19.95 24.66
C SER A 220 16.84 19.01 25.25
N VAL A 221 17.95 18.76 24.54
CA VAL A 221 19.11 17.99 25.04
C VAL A 221 19.63 18.54 26.37
N ASN A 222 19.53 19.86 26.59
CA ASN A 222 20.01 20.47 27.83
C ASN A 222 19.04 20.27 29.02
N ASP A 223 17.78 19.93 28.74
CA ASP A 223 16.75 19.70 29.74
C ASP A 223 16.55 18.21 30.07
N PHE A 224 17.14 17.31 29.27
CA PHE A 224 17.05 15.85 29.37
C PHE A 224 18.08 15.26 30.35
#